data_AF-A0A7G8H2M4-F1
#
_entry.id   AF-A0A7G8H2M4-F1
#
_cell.length_a   1.000
_cell.length_b   1.000
_cell.length_c   1.000
_cell.angle_alpha   90.00
_cell.angle_beta   90.00
_cell.angle_gamma   90.00
#
_symmetry.space_group_name_H-M   'P 1'
#
loop_
_entity.id
_entity.type
_entity.pdbx_description
1 polymer ?
#
loop_
_entity_poly.entity_id
_entity_poly.type
_entity_poly.pdbx_seq_one_letter_code
_entity_poly.pdbx_strand_id
1 'polypeptide(L)'
;MGRNPLSVTPPSWLDIHADSYKQLLNRTAVTITKRARKRGAAYQVKEAIDAIHAAFQRCDGTDPYDGQALDHCLHDGQRSPTVSPVSSTTTASFEILSRQTKEAKGEKDAEEFIAHCRAVVAHADSASTARP
;
A
#
# COMPACT_ATOMS: atom_id res chain seq x y z
N MET A 1 -27.79 7.57 -20.44
CA MET A 1 -27.32 8.34 -19.26
C MET A 1 -25.82 8.15 -19.15
N GLY A 2 -25.07 9.25 -19.30
CA GLY A 2 -23.62 9.25 -19.46
C GLY A 2 -22.91 8.70 -18.22
N ARG A 3 -22.10 7.66 -18.40
CA ARG A 3 -21.21 7.14 -17.36
C ARG A 3 -20.09 8.17 -17.17
N ASN A 4 -20.17 8.89 -16.06
CA ASN A 4 -19.19 9.89 -15.63
C ASN A 4 -17.76 9.31 -15.76
N PRO A 5 -16.82 9.97 -16.46
CA PRO A 5 -15.42 9.56 -16.39
C PRO A 5 -15.00 9.68 -14.93
N LEU A 6 -14.49 8.60 -14.34
CA LEU A 6 -14.08 8.55 -12.93
C LEU A 6 -13.31 9.84 -12.58
N SER A 7 -13.92 10.71 -11.77
CA SER A 7 -13.29 11.91 -11.22
C SER A 7 -12.38 11.47 -10.08
N VAL A 8 -11.32 10.75 -10.43
CA VAL A 8 -10.27 10.32 -9.50
C VAL A 8 -9.47 11.57 -9.14
N THR A 9 -9.87 12.19 -8.03
CA THR A 9 -9.19 13.36 -7.46
C THR A 9 -8.07 12.87 -6.55
N PRO A 10 -6.85 13.43 -6.65
CA PRO A 10 -5.79 13.10 -5.70
C PRO A 10 -6.24 13.44 -4.26
N PRO A 11 -5.85 12.64 -3.26
CA PRO A 11 -6.03 13.01 -1.86
C PRO A 11 -5.32 14.33 -1.55
N SER A 12 -5.84 15.12 -0.61
CA SER A 12 -5.28 16.42 -0.24
C SER A 12 -3.87 16.37 0.34
N TRP A 13 -3.47 15.22 0.90
CA TRP A 13 -2.12 15.01 1.45
C TRP A 13 -1.06 14.68 0.36
N LEU A 14 -1.50 14.39 -0.86
CA LEU A 14 -0.64 14.01 -1.98
C LEU A 14 -0.46 15.23 -2.90
N ASP A 15 0.76 15.78 -2.96
CA ASP A 15 1.04 17.00 -3.73
C ASP A 15 1.26 16.68 -5.23
N ILE A 16 0.19 16.24 -5.90
CA ILE A 16 0.23 15.74 -7.28
C ILE A 16 -0.96 16.23 -8.09
N HIS A 17 -0.68 16.69 -9.31
CA HIS A 17 -1.71 17.07 -10.26
C HIS A 17 -2.61 15.89 -10.66
N ALA A 18 -3.91 16.15 -10.84
CA ALA A 18 -4.92 15.14 -11.11
C ALA A 18 -4.60 14.22 -12.30
N ASP A 19 -4.01 14.76 -13.38
CA ASP A 19 -3.64 13.95 -14.55
C ASP A 19 -2.45 13.03 -14.27
N SER A 20 -1.45 13.50 -13.52
CA SER A 20 -0.32 12.68 -13.06
C SER A 20 -0.80 11.58 -12.11
N TYR A 21 -1.76 11.89 -11.22
CA TYR A 21 -2.38 10.92 -10.32
C TYR A 21 -3.12 9.82 -11.11
N LYS A 22 -3.91 10.20 -12.12
CA LYS A 22 -4.58 9.23 -13.01
C LYS A 22 -3.59 8.36 -13.75
N GLN A 23 -2.51 8.92 -14.28
CA GLN A 23 -1.46 8.14 -14.96
C GLN A 23 -0.78 7.16 -14.02
N LEU A 24 -0.46 7.59 -12.79
CA LEU A 24 0.11 6.72 -11.75
C LEU A 24 -0.83 5.55 -11.42
N LEU A 25 -2.11 5.84 -11.16
CA LEU A 25 -3.10 4.81 -10.85
C LEU A 25 -3.20 3.79 -11.98
N ASN A 26 -3.29 4.25 -13.23
CA ASN A 26 -3.33 3.36 -14.39
C ASN A 26 -2.07 2.50 -14.52
N ARG A 27 -0.87 3.10 -14.44
CA ARG A 27 0.40 2.35 -14.56
C ARG A 27 0.56 1.31 -13.45
N THR A 28 0.20 1.69 -12.23
CA THR A 28 0.27 0.80 -11.06
C THR A 28 -0.75 -0.33 -11.15
N ALA A 29 -2.01 -0.01 -11.46
CA ALA A 29 -3.07 -1.00 -11.64
C ALA A 29 -2.72 -2.01 -12.73
N VAL A 30 -2.24 -1.56 -13.90
CA VAL A 30 -1.80 -2.44 -14.98
C VAL A 30 -0.66 -3.35 -14.55
N THR A 31 0.34 -2.82 -13.83
CA THR A 31 1.49 -3.60 -13.37
C THR A 31 1.08 -4.68 -12.37
N ILE A 32 0.23 -4.32 -11.40
CA ILE A 32 -0.23 -5.24 -10.35
C ILE A 32 -1.17 -6.30 -10.94
N THR A 33 -2.15 -5.91 -11.75
CA THR A 33 -3.08 -6.84 -12.41
C THR A 33 -2.36 -7.81 -13.33
N LYS A 34 -1.33 -7.36 -14.07
CA LYS A 34 -0.50 -8.25 -14.91
C LYS A 34 0.21 -9.31 -14.06
N ARG A 35 0.75 -8.94 -12.89
CA ARG A 35 1.38 -9.88 -11.96
C ARG A 35 0.35 -10.82 -11.31
N ALA A 36 -0.83 -10.29 -10.96
CA ALA A 36 -1.91 -11.03 -10.33
C ALA A 36 -2.54 -12.07 -11.27
N ARG A 37 -2.75 -11.71 -12.56
CA ARG A 37 -3.24 -12.65 -13.59
C ARG A 37 -2.30 -13.83 -13.79
N LYS A 38 -0.98 -13.64 -13.72
CA LYS A 38 -0.01 -14.74 -13.73
C LYS A 38 -0.16 -15.70 -12.55
N ARG A 39 -0.77 -15.24 -11.45
CA ARG A 39 -1.04 -16.01 -10.22
C ARG A 39 -2.52 -16.47 -10.13
N GLY A 40 -3.30 -16.34 -11.20
CA GLY A 40 -4.69 -16.82 -11.26
C GLY A 40 -5.76 -15.82 -10.81
N ALA A 41 -5.45 -14.53 -10.68
CA ALA A 41 -6.43 -13.51 -10.30
C ALA A 41 -7.48 -13.24 -11.40
N ALA A 42 -8.73 -13.02 -10.99
CA ALA A 42 -9.86 -12.80 -11.90
C ALA A 42 -10.30 -11.32 -12.06
N TYR A 43 -9.76 -10.39 -11.26
CA TYR A 43 -10.21 -9.00 -11.27
C TYR A 43 -9.72 -8.19 -12.47
N GLN A 44 -10.50 -7.19 -12.85
CA GLN A 44 -10.22 -6.30 -13.97
C GLN A 44 -9.34 -5.12 -13.57
N VAL A 45 -8.67 -4.50 -14.55
CA VAL A 45 -7.83 -3.32 -14.32
C VAL A 45 -8.62 -2.17 -13.72
N LYS A 46 -9.87 -1.98 -14.14
CA LYS A 46 -10.76 -0.95 -13.62
C LYS A 46 -11.04 -1.13 -12.13
N GLU A 47 -11.36 -2.35 -11.70
CA GLU A 47 -11.57 -2.68 -10.28
C GLU A 47 -10.31 -2.42 -9.47
N ALA A 48 -9.13 -2.71 -10.04
CA ALA A 48 -7.86 -2.40 -9.41
C ALA A 48 -7.63 -0.87 -9.26
N ILE A 49 -7.99 -0.06 -10.26
CA ILE A 49 -7.89 1.41 -10.16
C ILE A 49 -8.77 1.92 -9.02
N ASP A 50 -10.04 1.50 -8.98
CA ASP A 50 -11.00 1.95 -7.98
C ASP A 50 -10.54 1.54 -6.55
N ALA A 51 -10.03 0.31 -6.41
CA ALA A 51 -9.53 -0.19 -5.14
C ALA A 51 -8.23 0.50 -4.68
N ILE A 52 -7.29 0.78 -5.59
CA ILE A 52 -6.08 1.53 -5.27
C ILE A 52 -6.45 2.97 -4.87
N HIS A 53 -7.37 3.60 -5.59
CA HIS A 53 -7.83 4.94 -5.26
C HIS A 53 -8.48 4.98 -3.86
N ALA A 54 -9.35 4.03 -3.55
CA ALA A 54 -9.94 3.89 -2.22
C ALA A 54 -8.88 3.67 -1.13
N ALA A 55 -7.79 2.95 -1.43
CA ALA A 55 -6.68 2.78 -0.51
C ALA A 55 -5.93 4.08 -0.24
N PHE A 56 -5.68 4.90 -1.27
CA PHE A 56 -5.09 6.25 -1.11
C PHE A 56 -5.95 7.17 -0.26
N GLN A 57 -7.28 7.10 -0.40
CA GLN A 57 -8.20 7.87 0.45
C GLN A 57 -8.19 7.39 1.90
N ARG A 58 -8.16 6.07 2.13
CA ARG A 58 -8.20 5.49 3.49
C ARG A 58 -6.92 5.72 4.29
N CYS A 59 -5.78 5.75 3.62
CA CYS A 59 -4.46 5.89 4.23
C CYS A 59 -4.25 7.28 4.86
N ASP A 60 -4.92 8.31 4.32
CA ASP A 60 -4.84 9.69 4.80
C ASP A 60 -3.40 10.21 5.05
N GLY A 61 -2.45 9.71 4.25
CA GLY A 61 -1.04 10.08 4.36
C GLY A 61 -0.30 9.47 5.56
N THR A 62 -0.82 8.42 6.18
CA THR A 62 -0.18 7.72 7.30
C THR A 62 0.04 6.24 6.98
N ASP A 63 1.20 5.71 7.37
CA ASP A 63 1.50 4.29 7.22
C ASP A 63 0.68 3.49 8.25
N PRO A 64 -0.12 2.48 7.81
CA PRO A 64 -0.99 1.73 8.70
C PRO A 64 -0.25 0.83 9.70
N TYR A 65 1.06 0.58 9.51
CA TYR A 65 1.83 -0.35 10.35
C TYR A 65 2.61 0.34 11.46
N ASP A 66 3.19 1.50 11.19
CA ASP A 66 3.98 2.24 12.19
C ASP A 66 3.39 3.60 12.56
N GLY A 67 2.29 4.01 11.92
CA GLY A 67 1.57 5.25 12.19
C GLY A 67 2.30 6.52 11.75
N GLN A 68 3.43 6.38 11.05
CA GLN A 68 4.22 7.54 10.62
C GLN A 68 3.65 8.17 9.36
N ALA A 69 3.88 9.47 9.19
CA ALA A 69 3.47 10.19 7.98
C ALA A 69 4.22 9.65 6.75
N LEU A 70 3.49 9.51 5.65
CA LEU A 70 4.03 9.21 4.33
C LEU A 70 4.49 10.49 3.64
N ASP A 71 5.51 10.35 2.80
CA ASP A 71 5.99 11.47 1.99
C ASP A 71 4.89 11.91 1.02
N HIS A 72 4.69 13.22 0.91
CA HIS A 72 3.75 13.82 -0.04
C HIS A 72 4.20 13.59 -1.49
N CYS A 73 5.50 13.37 -1.67
CA CYS A 73 6.17 13.15 -2.95
C CYS A 73 6.27 11.66 -3.27
N LEU A 74 5.91 11.28 -4.50
CA LEU A 74 6.13 9.91 -4.97
C LEU A 74 7.60 9.69 -5.36
N HIS A 75 8.06 8.45 -5.18
CA HIS A 75 9.29 7.87 -5.73
C HIS A 75 10.64 8.26 -5.10
N ASP A 76 10.76 9.33 -4.32
CA ASP A 76 12.09 9.78 -3.85
C ASP A 76 12.48 9.44 -2.40
N GLY A 77 11.61 8.78 -1.62
CA GLY A 77 11.88 8.52 -0.18
C GLY A 77 11.60 7.09 0.30
N GLN A 78 12.21 6.72 1.44
CA GLN A 78 11.85 5.50 2.19
C GLN A 78 10.38 5.53 2.65
N ARG A 79 9.84 6.74 2.86
CA ARG A 79 8.46 6.98 3.27
C ARG A 79 7.52 7.26 2.10
N SER A 80 7.96 7.05 0.86
CA SER A 80 7.10 7.23 -0.31
C SER A 80 5.90 6.26 -0.26
N PRO A 81 4.68 6.76 -0.52
CA PRO A 81 3.48 5.94 -0.48
C PRO A 81 3.53 4.90 -1.60
N THR A 82 3.41 3.63 -1.21
CA THR A 82 3.57 2.49 -2.11
C THR A 82 2.35 1.59 -2.03
N VAL A 83 1.84 1.21 -3.20
CA VAL A 83 0.71 0.28 -3.32
C VAL A 83 1.19 -1.15 -3.05
N SER A 84 0.49 -1.86 -2.16
CA SER A 84 0.67 -3.29 -1.91
C SER A 84 -0.67 -4.04 -1.87
N PRO A 85 -0.74 -5.30 -2.29
CA PRO A 85 -1.90 -6.16 -2.06
C PRO A 85 -2.05 -6.50 -0.56
N VAL A 86 -3.28 -6.51 -0.05
CA VAL A 86 -3.57 -6.84 1.36
C VAL A 86 -3.47 -8.35 1.65
N SER A 87 -3.82 -9.19 0.68
CA SER A 87 -3.83 -10.66 0.82
C SER A 87 -3.56 -11.36 -0.52
N SER A 88 -3.65 -12.69 -0.52
CA SER A 88 -3.29 -13.62 -1.61
C SER A 88 -4.08 -13.39 -2.90
N THR A 89 -3.65 -12.37 -3.64
CA THR A 89 -3.71 -12.12 -5.09
C THR A 89 -5.04 -12.26 -5.86
N THR A 90 -6.12 -12.82 -5.32
CA THR A 90 -7.34 -13.15 -6.08
C THR A 90 -8.39 -12.04 -6.05
N THR A 91 -8.33 -11.16 -5.05
CA THR A 91 -9.27 -10.03 -4.87
C THR A 91 -8.55 -8.69 -5.08
N ALA A 92 -9.25 -7.71 -5.65
CA ALA A 92 -8.75 -6.34 -5.83
C ALA A 92 -8.75 -5.57 -4.50
N SER A 93 -7.92 -6.00 -3.55
CA SER A 93 -7.77 -5.37 -2.23
C SER A 93 -6.35 -4.87 -2.05
N PHE A 94 -6.20 -3.55 -1.89
CA PHE A 94 -4.90 -2.88 -1.80
C PHE A 94 -4.83 -2.00 -0.56
N GLU A 95 -3.59 -1.80 -0.11
CA GLU A 95 -3.18 -0.93 0.96
C GLU A 95 -2.08 0.01 0.45
N ILE A 96 -2.02 1.21 1.03
CA ILE A 96 -0.92 2.15 0.84
C ILE A 96 -0.10 2.13 2.12
N LEU A 97 1.18 1.84 1.98
CA LEU A 97 2.16 1.86 3.07
C LEU A 97 3.48 2.43 2.55
N SER A 98 4.39 2.76 3.46
CA SER A 98 5.71 3.26 3.07
C SER A 98 6.52 2.20 2.34
N ARG A 99 7.48 2.65 1.53
CA ARG A 99 8.41 1.74 0.85
C ARG A 99 9.20 0.91 1.86
N GLN A 100 9.66 1.53 2.94
CA GLN A 100 10.37 0.86 4.02
C GLN A 100 9.53 -0.26 4.65
N THR A 101 8.27 0.03 5.02
CA THR A 101 7.36 -0.99 5.58
C THR A 101 7.13 -2.13 4.57
N LYS A 102 7.04 -1.81 3.28
CA LYS A 102 6.84 -2.82 2.24
C LYS A 102 8.02 -3.77 2.12
N GLU A 103 9.23 -3.22 2.15
CA GLU A 103 10.47 -3.98 2.12
C GLU A 103 10.62 -4.83 3.38
N ALA A 104 10.27 -4.30 4.56
CA ALA A 104 10.33 -5.02 5.83
C ALA A 104 9.28 -6.14 5.93
N LYS A 105 8.04 -5.89 5.48
CA LYS A 105 6.94 -6.86 5.46
C LYS A 105 7.23 -8.02 4.50
N GLY A 106 7.83 -7.73 3.34
CA GLY A 106 8.16 -8.74 2.33
C GLY A 106 6.90 -9.43 1.81
N GLU A 107 6.91 -10.77 1.79
CA GLU A 107 5.78 -11.60 1.34
C GLU A 107 4.79 -11.95 2.44
N LYS A 108 5.06 -11.56 3.70
CA LYS A 108 4.19 -11.83 4.84
C LYS A 108 2.86 -11.11 4.68
N ASP A 109 1.79 -11.69 5.17
CA ASP A 109 0.56 -10.94 5.36
C ASP A 109 0.67 -9.98 6.57
N ALA A 110 -0.39 -9.21 6.80
CA ALA A 110 -0.41 -8.22 7.88
C ALA A 110 -0.28 -8.87 9.27
N GLU A 111 -0.95 -10.00 9.49
CA GLU A 111 -0.99 -10.69 10.78
C GLU A 111 0.36 -11.33 11.09
N GLU A 112 0.94 -12.03 10.11
CA GLU A 112 2.27 -12.63 10.20
C GLU A 112 3.35 -11.59 10.49
N PHE A 113 3.28 -10.43 9.83
CA PHE A 113 4.24 -9.34 10.05
C PHE A 113 4.09 -8.74 11.45
N ILE A 114 2.88 -8.44 11.89
CA ILE A 114 2.62 -7.91 13.24
C ILE A 114 3.05 -8.91 14.32
N ALA A 115 2.74 -10.19 14.15
CA ALA A 115 3.16 -11.24 15.07
C ALA A 115 4.70 -11.32 15.15
N HIS A 116 5.39 -11.20 14.01
CA HIS A 116 6.84 -11.15 13.97
C HIS A 116 7.40 -9.93 14.73
N CYS A 117 6.86 -8.73 14.50
CA CYS A 117 7.28 -7.52 15.22
C CYS A 117 7.09 -7.67 16.74
N ARG A 118 5.96 -8.23 17.19
CA ARG A 118 5.71 -8.50 18.62
C ARG A 118 6.73 -9.47 19.22
N ALA A 119 7.08 -10.53 18.48
CA ALA A 119 8.10 -11.49 18.92
C ALA A 119 9.49 -10.85 19.06
N VAL A 120 9.87 -9.97 18.12
CA VAL A 120 11.13 -9.21 18.18
C VAL A 120 11.18 -8.31 19.41
N VAL A 121 10.11 -7.57 19.70
CA VAL A 121 10.01 -6.70 20.90
C VAL A 121 10.12 -7.54 22.17
N ALA A 122 9.34 -8.62 22.29
CA ALA A 122 9.39 -9.49 23.46
C ALA A 122 10.79 -10.09 23.70
N HIS A 123 11.51 -10.45 22.64
CA HIS A 123 12.89 -10.92 22.72
C HIS A 123 13.86 -9.81 23.18
N ALA A 124 13.73 -8.60 22.63
CA ALA A 124 14.56 -7.45 23.01
C ALA A 124 14.37 -7.07 24.49
N ASP A 125 13.13 -7.03 24.97
CA ASP A 125 12.81 -6.73 26.37
C ASP A 125 13.37 -7.78 27.33
N SER A 126 13.26 -9.06 26.94
CA SER A 126 13.84 -10.17 27.71
C SER A 126 15.38 -10.09 27.77
N ALA A 127 16.01 -9.73 26.66
CA ALA A 127 17.47 -9.56 26.59
C ALA A 127 17.97 -8.32 27.36
N SER A 128 17.22 -7.22 27.37
CA SER A 128 17.56 -6.01 28.13
C SER A 128 17.44 -6.23 29.64
N THR A 129 16.51 -7.09 30.08
CA THR A 129 16.35 -7.46 31.49
C THR A 129 17.48 -8.38 31.97
N ALA A 130 18.15 -9.09 31.06
CA ALA A 130 19.21 -10.05 31.36
C ALA A 130 20.64 -9.48 31.35
N ARG A 131 20.82 -8.17 31.05
CA ARG A 131 22.13 -7.50 31.12
C ARG A 131 22.28 -6.75 32.46
N PRO A 132 23.16 -7.19 33.38
CA PRO A 132 23.53 -6.42 34.57
C PRO A 132 24.43 -5.22 34.24
#